data_AF-A0A6G9SE51-F1
#
_entry.id   AF-A0A6G9SE51-F1
#
_cell.length_a   1.000
_cell.length_b   1.000
_cell.length_c   1.000
_cell.angle_alpha   90.00
_cell.angle_beta   90.00
_cell.angle_gamma   90.00
#
_symmetry.space_group_name_H-M   'P 1'
#
loop_
_entity.id
_entity.type
_entity.pdbx_description
1 polymer ?
#
loop_
_entity_poly.entity_id
_entity_poly.type
_entity_poly.pdbx_seq_one_letter_code
_entity_poly.pdbx_strand_id
1 'polypeptide(L)'
;MTLEEALQELASTTNIKFARLLIITEYFFGAPRNRGTSHYAFKVPWQGEPRINLQRDKGGKAKPYQVKQVRAALLKLKECKQ
;
A
#
# COMPACT_ATOMS: atom_id res chain seq x y z
N MET A 1 -2.24 4.76 -13.56
CA MET A 1 -3.11 3.93 -12.68
C MET A 1 -4.07 4.86 -11.97
N THR A 2 -5.36 4.59 -12.06
CA THR A 2 -6.39 5.33 -11.33
C THR A 2 -6.60 4.74 -9.93
N LEU A 3 -7.21 5.50 -9.03
CA LEU A 3 -7.50 5.01 -7.67
C LEU A 3 -8.42 3.79 -7.69
N GLU A 4 -9.39 3.78 -8.61
CA GLU A 4 -10.39 2.70 -8.74
C GLU A 4 -9.77 1.42 -9.29
N GLU A 5 -8.89 1.52 -10.29
CA GLU A 5 -8.11 0.39 -10.80
C GLU A 5 -7.31 -0.28 -9.67
N ALA A 6 -6.63 0.52 -8.84
CA ALA A 6 -5.84 0.00 -7.73
C ALA A 6 -6.71 -0.67 -6.66
N LEU A 7 -7.85 -0.07 -6.31
CA LEU A 7 -8.79 -0.64 -5.35
C LEU A 7 -9.36 -1.98 -5.86
N GLN A 8 -9.69 -2.06 -7.14
CA GLN A 8 -10.19 -3.28 -7.78
C GLN A 8 -9.12 -4.38 -7.83
N GLU A 9 -7.87 -4.03 -8.14
CA GLU A 9 -6.74 -4.98 -8.15
C GLU A 9 -6.50 -5.58 -6.76
N LEU A 10 -6.49 -4.73 -5.72
CA LEU A 10 -6.27 -5.17 -4.33
C LEU A 10 -7.47 -5.93 -3.74
N ALA A 11 -8.68 -5.76 -4.30
CA ALA A 11 -9.87 -6.50 -3.89
C ALA A 11 -9.99 -7.88 -4.56
N SER A 12 -9.58 -7.99 -5.82
CA SER A 12 -9.70 -9.21 -6.63
C SER A 12 -8.54 -10.20 -6.44
N THR A 13 -7.39 -9.72 -5.96
CA THR A 13 -6.17 -10.52 -5.86
C THR A 13 -5.99 -11.12 -4.46
N THR A 14 -6.00 -12.44 -4.35
CA THR A 14 -5.69 -13.16 -3.10
C THR A 14 -4.19 -13.29 -2.82
N ASN A 15 -3.35 -13.23 -3.87
CA ASN A 15 -1.92 -13.49 -3.81
C ASN A 15 -1.10 -12.45 -4.58
N ILE A 16 -1.02 -11.21 -4.06
CA ILE A 16 -0.25 -10.15 -4.72
C ILE A 16 1.25 -10.27 -4.40
N LYS A 17 2.09 -10.10 -5.43
CA LYS A 17 3.56 -10.00 -5.24
C LYS A 17 3.89 -8.75 -4.43
N PHE A 18 4.86 -8.84 -3.53
CA PHE A 18 5.27 -7.69 -2.72
C PHE A 18 5.70 -6.50 -3.60
N ALA A 19 6.44 -6.77 -4.66
CA ALA A 19 6.87 -5.74 -5.61
C ALA A 19 5.68 -4.99 -6.24
N ARG A 20 4.58 -5.70 -6.55
CA ARG A 20 3.38 -5.06 -7.11
C ARG A 20 2.68 -4.17 -6.07
N LEU A 21 2.53 -4.66 -4.83
CA LEU A 21 1.99 -3.84 -3.74
C LEU A 21 2.84 -2.60 -3.48
N LEU A 22 4.17 -2.73 -3.54
CA LEU A 22 5.11 -1.62 -3.35
C LEU A 22 4.95 -0.56 -4.45
N ILE A 23 4.88 -0.97 -5.72
CA ILE A 23 4.66 -0.06 -6.85
C ILE A 23 3.33 0.69 -6.71
N ILE A 24 2.25 -0.02 -6.36
CA ILE A 24 0.95 0.61 -6.13
C ILE A 24 1.04 1.66 -5.03
N THR A 25 1.69 1.31 -3.91
CA THR A 25 1.82 2.20 -2.77
C THR A 25 2.68 3.42 -3.10
N GLU A 26 3.80 3.23 -3.79
CA GLU A 26 4.68 4.32 -4.22
C GLU A 26 3.99 5.29 -5.19
N TYR A 27 3.13 4.78 -6.07
CA TYR A 27 2.39 5.59 -7.02
C TYR A 27 1.44 6.59 -6.33
N PHE A 28 0.79 6.20 -5.24
CA PHE A 28 -0.19 7.06 -4.55
C PHE A 28 0.38 7.84 -3.36
N PHE A 29 1.35 7.27 -2.65
CA PHE A 29 1.89 7.84 -1.40
C PHE A 29 3.34 8.33 -1.53
N GLY A 30 3.96 8.18 -2.70
CA GLY A 30 5.35 8.53 -2.94
C GLY A 30 6.33 7.47 -2.41
N ALA A 31 7.63 7.76 -2.52
CA ALA A 31 8.65 6.83 -2.06
C ALA A 31 8.59 6.57 -0.54
N PRO A 32 8.89 5.35 -0.07
CA PRO A 32 9.00 5.06 1.35
C PRO A 32 10.15 5.87 1.96
N ARG A 33 10.00 6.25 3.24
CA ARG A 33 10.99 7.05 3.97
C ARG A 33 12.36 6.37 4.04
N ASN A 34 12.37 5.04 4.13
CA ASN A 34 13.56 4.23 4.25
C ASN A 34 13.57 3.18 3.13
N ARG A 35 14.69 3.06 2.41
CA ARG A 35 14.92 2.05 1.37
C ARG A 35 16.00 1.01 1.73
N GLY A 36 16.75 1.23 2.81
CA GLY A 36 17.84 0.36 3.26
C GLY A 36 17.46 -0.71 4.30
N THR A 37 16.19 -0.79 4.70
CA THR A 37 15.73 -1.74 5.72
C THR A 37 14.68 -2.70 5.16
N SER A 38 14.34 -3.74 5.92
CA SER A 38 13.26 -4.67 5.57
C SER A 38 11.86 -4.04 5.64
N HIS A 39 11.75 -2.83 6.20
CA HIS A 39 10.50 -2.10 6.44
C HIS A 39 10.40 -0.83 5.59
N TYR A 40 9.31 -0.72 4.85
CA TYR A 40 9.03 0.37 3.91
C TYR A 40 7.89 1.20 4.48
N ALA A 41 8.23 2.22 5.26
CA ALA A 41 7.26 3.11 5.89
C ALA A 41 6.92 4.30 4.97
N PHE A 42 5.64 4.55 4.72
CA PHE A 42 5.18 5.61 3.83
C PHE A 42 4.61 6.81 4.60
N LYS A 43 4.63 7.99 3.98
CA LYS A 43 3.95 9.18 4.48
C LYS A 43 2.52 9.20 3.92
N VAL A 44 1.56 9.48 4.79
CA VAL A 44 0.16 9.66 4.42
C VAL A 44 -0.27 11.10 4.77
N PRO A 45 -1.26 11.68 4.06
CA PRO A 45 -1.67 13.07 4.26
C PRO A 45 -2.58 13.31 5.47
N TRP A 46 -2.97 12.25 6.20
CA TRP A 46 -3.81 12.34 7.41
C TRP A 46 -3.02 12.02 8.67
N GLN A 47 -3.55 12.47 9.82
CA GLN A 47 -3.10 12.02 11.13
C GLN A 47 -3.80 10.72 11.53
N GLY A 48 -3.11 9.89 12.32
CA GLY A 48 -3.66 8.61 12.82
C GLY A 48 -3.60 7.46 11.82
N GLU A 49 -4.61 6.59 11.84
CA GLU A 49 -4.75 5.41 10.99
C GLU A 49 -5.58 5.71 9.71
N PRO A 50 -5.43 4.90 8.65
CA PRO A 50 -4.48 3.81 8.48
C PRO A 50 -3.05 4.33 8.20
N ARG A 51 -2.06 3.74 8.87
CA ARG A 51 -0.64 3.90 8.51
C ARG A 51 -0.26 2.90 7.43
N ILE A 52 0.87 3.09 6.74
CA ILE A 52 1.39 2.13 5.78
C ILE A 52 2.86 1.83 6.11
N ASN A 53 3.11 0.58 6.53
CA ASN A 53 4.45 0.06 6.78
C ASN A 53 4.55 -1.35 6.18
N LEU A 54 5.16 -1.45 5.00
CA LEU A 54 5.23 -2.69 4.24
C LEU A 54 6.50 -3.46 4.59
N GLN A 55 6.42 -4.78 4.52
CA GLN A 55 7.54 -5.69 4.78
C GLN A 55 7.40 -6.89 3.84
N ARG A 56 8.46 -7.19 3.12
CA ARG A 56 8.50 -8.35 2.22
C ARG A 56 8.43 -9.64 3.03
N ASP A 57 7.56 -10.56 2.64
CA ASP A 57 7.54 -11.90 3.21
C ASP A 57 8.62 -12.80 2.58
N LYS A 58 9.00 -13.89 3.26
CA LYS A 58 10.08 -14.80 2.81
C LYS A 58 9.81 -15.38 1.41
N GLY A 59 8.55 -15.52 1.01
CA GLY A 59 8.13 -15.99 -0.32
C GLY A 59 8.01 -14.91 -1.41
N GLY A 60 8.46 -13.68 -1.17
CA GLY A 60 8.36 -12.57 -2.13
C GLY A 60 6.95 -12.02 -2.36
N LYS A 61 5.95 -12.56 -1.67
CA LYS A 61 4.55 -12.10 -1.66
C LYS A 61 4.35 -11.00 -0.62
N ALA A 62 3.33 -10.19 -0.82
CA ALA A 62 2.86 -9.30 0.23
C ALA A 62 2.09 -10.08 1.29
N LYS A 63 2.17 -9.64 2.54
CA LYS A 63 1.38 -10.23 3.61
C LYS A 63 -0.09 -9.80 3.44
N PRO A 64 -1.09 -10.69 3.59
CA PRO A 64 -2.50 -10.35 3.33
C PRO A 64 -3.02 -9.14 4.12
N TYR A 65 -2.57 -8.95 5.36
CA TYR A 65 -2.97 -7.78 6.15
C TYR A 65 -2.38 -6.46 5.61
N GLN A 66 -1.20 -6.49 4.97
CA GLN A 66 -0.60 -5.30 4.34
C GLN A 66 -1.38 -4.90 3.10
N VAL A 67 -1.90 -5.87 2.35
CA VAL A 67 -2.83 -5.62 1.23
C VAL A 67 -4.08 -4.91 1.74
N LYS A 68 -4.69 -5.41 2.82
CA LYS A 68 -5.85 -4.77 3.46
C LYS A 68 -5.54 -3.35 3.95
N GLN A 69 -4.37 -3.15 4.54
CA GLN A 69 -3.92 -1.85 5.05
C GLN A 69 -3.73 -0.83 3.92
N VAL A 70 -3.08 -1.21 2.82
CA VAL A 70 -2.91 -0.33 1.65
C VAL A 70 -4.26 -0.02 1.02
N ARG A 71 -5.16 -1.01 0.89
CA ARG A 71 -6.52 -0.78 0.38
C ARG A 71 -7.30 0.22 1.24
N ALA A 72 -7.25 0.09 2.57
CA ALA A 72 -7.88 1.04 3.49
C ALA A 72 -7.29 2.46 3.35
N ALA A 73 -5.98 2.57 3.17
CA ALA A 73 -5.34 3.86 2.94
C ALA A 73 -5.75 4.47 1.59
N LEU A 74 -5.89 3.67 0.52
CA LEU A 74 -6.39 4.18 -0.76
C LEU A 74 -7.85 4.66 -0.66
N LEU A 75 -8.70 3.96 0.10
CA LEU A 75 -10.08 4.42 0.35
C LEU A 75 -10.08 5.77 1.09
N LYS A 76 -9.30 5.92 2.16
CA LYS A 76 -9.18 7.19 2.87
C LYS A 76 -8.58 8.30 2.00
N LEU A 77 -7.63 7.97 1.13
CA LEU A 77 -7.10 8.92 0.15
C LEU A 77 -8.18 9.39 -0.84
N LYS A 78 -9.16 8.54 -1.18
CA LYS A 78 -10.35 8.93 -1.96
C LYS A 78 -11.13 10.00 -1.22
N GLU A 79 -11.45 9.74 0.05
CA GLU A 79 -12.24 10.63 0.92
C GLU A 79 -11.54 11.98 1.15
N CYS A 80 -10.22 11.98 1.35
CA CYS A 80 -9.46 13.23 1.55
C CYS A 80 -9.26 14.06 0.26
N LYS A 81 -9.53 13.50 -0.92
CA LYS A 81 -9.43 14.21 -2.21
C LYS A 81 -10.78 14.72 -2.74
N GLN A 82 -11.86 14.51 -1.97
CA GLN A 82 -13.19 15.05 -2.26
C GLN A 82 -13.39 16.42 -1.64
#